data_AF-A0A2T6E412-F1
#
_entry.id   AF-A0A2T6E412-F1
#
_cell.length_a   1.000
_cell.length_b   1.000
_cell.length_c   1.000
_cell.angle_alpha   90.00
_cell.angle_beta   90.00
_cell.angle_gamma   90.00
#
_symmetry.space_group_name_H-M   'P 1'
#
loop_
_entity.id
_entity.type
_entity.pdbx_description
1 polymer ?
#
loop_
_entity_poly.entity_id
_entity_poly.type
_entity_poly.pdbx_seq_one_letter_code
_entity_poly.pdbx_strand_id
1 'polypeptide(L)'
;MLARAAFSLMLLVLLAGCASQATYEVPESETFVDWVEAKSVYEQSLAQVMGSVPVPDAEEQEDASLIQAIDQNLYPHLFWGYIQADGQIIAATDGHTDGLWILFLAEDHPSLSQPGPTLQTGQQANLMAVTVRPDRVSPAFAGVFMTHELMHGFNELFAEGALPEASEFNAYSVEKAAYNYRYNGRLDKVLDELLDDNNIESYDDLVAFTRAEDDRLDQFLLKVDSDLNHGPAYSPQEQEMRMGFYLMATSIRVGERSGSSFFDSTARLNRLLERFGRY
;
A
#
# COMPACT_ATOMS: atom_id res chain seq x y z
N MET A 1 -4.75 -69.50 -17.90
CA MET A 1 -3.35 -69.95 -17.73
C MET A 1 -2.45 -68.92 -18.38
N LEU A 2 -1.56 -68.33 -17.58
CA LEU A 2 -0.20 -67.83 -17.91
C LEU A 2 -0.04 -66.83 -19.07
N ALA A 3 0.80 -65.79 -19.06
CA ALA A 3 1.60 -65.03 -18.10
C ALA A 3 2.50 -64.13 -18.96
N ARG A 4 2.71 -62.86 -18.56
CA ARG A 4 3.96 -62.06 -18.73
C ARG A 4 4.40 -61.72 -20.18
N ALA A 5 5.09 -60.63 -20.51
CA ALA A 5 5.64 -59.43 -19.87
C ALA A 5 6.24 -58.60 -21.05
N ALA A 6 6.01 -57.28 -21.15
CA ALA A 6 6.93 -56.20 -20.74
C ALA A 6 7.55 -55.44 -21.92
N PHE A 7 8.09 -54.25 -21.57
CA PHE A 7 8.72 -53.18 -22.34
C PHE A 7 7.77 -52.07 -22.82
N SER A 8 7.46 -51.08 -21.97
CA SER A 8 8.30 -49.92 -21.58
C SER A 8 8.61 -48.98 -22.74
N LEU A 9 7.83 -47.89 -22.85
CA LEU A 9 8.42 -46.59 -23.16
C LEU A 9 7.71 -45.50 -22.34
N MET A 10 8.45 -45.12 -21.31
CA MET A 10 8.25 -44.03 -20.38
C MET A 10 8.40 -42.72 -21.17
N LEU A 11 7.32 -41.96 -21.35
CA LEU A 11 7.42 -40.55 -21.75
C LEU A 11 7.01 -39.70 -20.54
N LEU A 12 7.92 -39.66 -19.56
CA LEU A 12 7.92 -38.67 -18.50
C LEU A 12 8.38 -37.36 -19.14
N VAL A 13 7.44 -36.55 -19.62
CA VAL A 13 7.71 -35.14 -19.84
C VAL A 13 7.71 -34.50 -18.46
N LEU A 14 8.89 -34.48 -17.85
CA LEU A 14 9.26 -33.57 -16.79
C LEU A 14 9.02 -32.15 -17.32
N LEU A 15 7.86 -31.58 -17.00
CA LEU A 15 7.69 -30.14 -16.92
C LEU A 15 8.59 -29.67 -15.76
N ALA A 16 9.88 -29.57 -16.04
CA ALA A 16 10.75 -28.65 -15.33
C ALA A 16 10.24 -27.25 -15.68
N GLY A 17 9.19 -26.82 -14.98
CA GLY A 17 8.90 -25.41 -14.83
C GLY A 17 10.12 -24.84 -14.15
N CYS A 18 10.99 -24.22 -14.94
CA CYS A 18 11.94 -23.24 -14.43
C CYS A 18 11.08 -22.15 -13.78
N ALA A 19 10.76 -22.30 -12.50
CA ALA A 19 10.54 -21.16 -11.65
C ALA A 19 11.83 -20.35 -11.76
N SER A 20 11.85 -19.35 -12.65
CA SER A 20 12.85 -18.31 -12.54
C SER A 20 12.60 -17.72 -11.16
N GLN A 21 13.48 -18.04 -10.20
CA GLN A 21 13.65 -17.15 -9.07
C GLN A 21 14.00 -15.81 -9.70
N ALA A 22 13.01 -14.93 -9.80
CA ALA A 22 13.29 -13.54 -10.06
C ALA A 22 14.22 -13.12 -8.93
N THR A 23 15.49 -12.92 -9.24
CA THR A 23 16.43 -12.35 -8.30
C THR A 23 16.01 -10.90 -8.14
N TYR A 24 15.34 -10.60 -7.04
CA TYR A 24 15.05 -9.23 -6.65
C TYR A 24 16.39 -8.56 -6.33
N GLU A 25 16.85 -7.66 -7.20
CA GLU A 25 18.01 -6.83 -6.91
C GLU A 25 17.58 -5.74 -5.92
N VAL A 26 18.00 -5.88 -4.67
CA VAL A 26 17.89 -4.80 -3.68
C VAL A 26 18.91 -3.73 -4.07
N PRO A 27 18.50 -2.46 -4.23
CA PRO A 27 19.41 -1.38 -4.55
C PRO A 27 20.48 -1.19 -3.47
N GLU A 28 21.66 -0.71 -3.87
CA GLU A 28 22.79 -0.49 -2.95
C GLU A 28 22.55 0.67 -1.96
N SER A 29 21.56 1.53 -2.22
CA SER A 29 21.21 2.68 -1.38
C SER A 29 19.77 2.57 -0.86
N GLU A 30 19.59 2.95 0.41
CA GLU A 30 18.29 3.08 1.08
C GLU A 30 17.54 4.36 0.67
N THR A 31 18.20 5.29 -0.05
CA THR A 31 17.58 6.51 -0.61
C THR A 31 17.53 6.47 -2.13
N PHE A 32 16.60 7.25 -2.70
CA PHE A 32 16.62 7.57 -4.14
C PHE A 32 17.83 8.45 -4.46
N VAL A 33 18.46 8.22 -5.61
CA VAL A 33 19.64 9.00 -6.05
C VAL A 33 19.27 10.48 -6.26
N ASP A 34 18.07 10.72 -6.78
CA ASP A 34 17.51 12.05 -6.93
C ASP A 34 15.97 11.99 -7.00
N TRP A 35 15.34 13.16 -7.05
CA TRP A 35 13.89 13.27 -7.17
C TRP A 35 13.34 12.76 -8.51
N VAL A 36 14.17 12.69 -9.57
CA VAL A 36 13.75 12.22 -10.89
C VAL A 36 13.54 10.70 -10.85
N GLU A 37 14.46 9.98 -10.19
CA GLU A 37 14.31 8.55 -9.91
C GLU A 37 13.06 8.29 -9.06
N ALA A 38 12.89 9.02 -7.95
CA ALA A 38 11.74 8.88 -7.08
C ALA A 38 10.43 9.10 -7.86
N LYS A 39 10.32 10.22 -8.60
CA LYS A 39 9.17 10.53 -9.46
C LYS A 39 8.87 9.38 -10.41
N SER A 40 9.87 8.87 -11.11
CA SER A 40 9.72 7.80 -12.08
C SER A 40 9.13 6.53 -11.45
N VAL A 41 9.63 6.14 -10.26
CA VAL A 41 9.14 4.96 -9.53
C VAL A 41 7.69 5.13 -9.10
N TYR A 42 7.35 6.27 -8.47
CA TYR A 42 5.99 6.53 -7.99
C TYR A 42 4.99 6.68 -9.15
N GLU A 43 5.32 7.47 -10.17
CA GLU A 43 4.45 7.71 -11.33
C GLU A 43 4.15 6.42 -12.09
N GLN A 44 5.17 5.60 -12.38
CA GLN A 44 4.97 4.32 -13.07
C GLN A 44 4.16 3.34 -12.22
N SER A 45 4.46 3.24 -10.92
CA SER A 45 3.75 2.32 -10.03
C SER A 45 2.30 2.74 -9.81
N LEU A 46 2.03 4.04 -9.72
CA LEU A 46 0.69 4.59 -9.59
C LEU A 46 -0.13 4.35 -10.87
N ALA A 47 0.46 4.56 -12.05
CA ALA A 47 -0.20 4.25 -13.32
C ALA A 47 -0.57 2.75 -13.44
N GLN A 48 0.27 1.85 -12.92
CA GLN A 48 -0.04 0.42 -12.86
C GLN A 48 -1.19 0.11 -11.90
N VAL A 49 -1.30 0.82 -10.77
CA VAL A 49 -2.43 0.68 -9.86
C VAL A 49 -3.72 1.14 -10.55
N MET A 50 -3.75 2.36 -11.08
CA MET A 50 -4.94 2.92 -11.74
C MET A 50 -5.39 2.07 -12.93
N GLY A 51 -4.43 1.57 -13.73
CA GLY A 51 -4.73 0.67 -14.85
C GLY A 51 -5.16 -0.75 -14.49
N SER A 52 -5.11 -1.14 -13.21
CA SER A 52 -5.51 -2.48 -12.75
C SER A 52 -6.92 -2.54 -12.16
N VAL A 53 -7.56 -1.39 -11.91
CA VAL A 53 -8.90 -1.33 -11.33
C VAL A 53 -9.96 -1.70 -12.39
N PRO A 54 -10.86 -2.66 -12.10
CA PRO A 54 -11.93 -3.03 -13.02
C PRO A 54 -12.94 -1.89 -13.17
N VAL A 55 -13.54 -1.73 -14.36
CA VAL A 55 -14.71 -0.84 -14.54
C VAL A 55 -15.87 -1.40 -13.71
N PRO A 56 -16.57 -0.60 -12.89
CA PRO A 56 -17.55 -1.11 -11.94
C PRO A 56 -18.85 -1.36 -12.71
N ASP A 57 -19.24 -2.63 -12.83
CA ASP A 57 -20.45 -3.01 -13.57
C ASP A 57 -21.73 -3.01 -12.68
N ALA A 58 -21.62 -2.82 -11.34
CA ALA A 58 -22.77 -2.68 -10.42
C ALA A 58 -22.35 -2.21 -9.00
N GLU A 59 -23.34 -1.81 -8.19
CA GLU A 59 -23.35 -1.17 -6.85
C GLU A 59 -22.51 -1.80 -5.70
N GLU A 60 -21.67 -2.81 -5.93
CA GLU A 60 -21.04 -3.62 -4.86
C GLU A 60 -19.52 -3.47 -4.72
N GLN A 61 -18.89 -2.44 -5.31
CA GLN A 61 -17.45 -2.21 -5.19
C GLN A 61 -17.13 -0.77 -4.79
N GLU A 62 -17.53 -0.39 -3.57
CA GLU A 62 -17.29 0.94 -3.01
C GLU A 62 -15.80 1.35 -3.13
N ASP A 63 -14.87 0.44 -2.84
CA ASP A 63 -13.43 0.70 -2.99
C ASP A 63 -12.98 0.91 -4.44
N ALA A 64 -13.54 0.15 -5.41
CA ALA A 64 -13.26 0.39 -6.84
C ALA A 64 -13.75 1.78 -7.26
N SER A 65 -14.90 2.20 -6.74
CA SER A 65 -15.48 3.50 -7.04
C SER A 65 -14.62 4.65 -6.49
N LEU A 66 -14.00 4.46 -5.32
CA LEU A 66 -13.08 5.44 -4.73
C LEU A 66 -11.77 5.55 -5.53
N ILE A 67 -11.13 4.43 -5.90
CA ILE A 67 -9.91 4.49 -6.71
C ILE A 67 -10.20 5.08 -8.09
N GLN A 68 -11.35 4.79 -8.69
CA GLN A 68 -11.76 5.45 -9.93
C GLN A 68 -12.09 6.92 -9.75
N ALA A 69 -12.67 7.32 -8.61
CA ALA A 69 -12.89 8.72 -8.33
C ALA A 69 -11.55 9.47 -8.21
N ILE A 70 -10.51 8.84 -7.63
CA ILE A 70 -9.14 9.34 -7.67
C ILE A 70 -8.63 9.44 -9.11
N ASP A 71 -8.73 8.37 -9.91
CA ASP A 71 -8.25 8.34 -11.30
C ASP A 71 -8.94 9.39 -12.20
N GLN A 72 -10.27 9.55 -12.08
CA GLN A 72 -11.05 10.40 -12.96
C GLN A 72 -11.05 11.87 -12.54
N ASN A 73 -11.07 12.14 -11.23
CA ASN A 73 -11.24 13.50 -10.71
C ASN A 73 -9.94 14.08 -10.16
N LEU A 74 -9.12 13.30 -9.45
CA LEU A 74 -7.89 13.82 -8.84
C LEU A 74 -6.67 13.70 -9.76
N TYR A 75 -6.50 12.57 -10.44
CA TYR A 75 -5.32 12.28 -11.27
C TYR A 75 -5.03 13.35 -12.34
N PRO A 76 -6.03 13.92 -13.04
CA PRO A 76 -5.83 15.03 -13.98
C PRO A 76 -5.36 16.35 -13.32
N HIS A 77 -5.49 16.44 -12.00
CA HIS A 77 -5.09 17.57 -11.16
C HIS A 77 -3.88 17.24 -10.28
N LEU A 78 -3.15 16.15 -10.58
CA LEU A 78 -1.89 15.83 -9.96
C LEU A 78 -0.72 16.54 -10.63
N PHE A 79 0.03 17.28 -9.82
CA PHE A 79 1.21 18.00 -10.26
C PHE A 79 2.43 17.49 -9.51
N TRP A 80 3.60 17.52 -10.14
CA TRP A 80 4.83 17.01 -9.55
C TRP A 80 5.81 18.15 -9.37
N GLY A 81 6.55 18.12 -8.27
CA GLY A 81 7.61 19.07 -8.00
C GLY A 81 8.62 18.53 -7.00
N TYR A 82 9.62 19.34 -6.70
CA TYR A 82 10.59 19.05 -5.67
C TYR A 82 10.84 20.27 -4.79
N ILE A 83 11.22 20.02 -3.54
CA ILE A 83 11.52 21.04 -2.53
C ILE A 83 13.02 21.04 -2.26
N GLN A 84 13.67 22.15 -2.55
CA GLN A 84 15.09 22.37 -2.27
C GLN A 84 15.34 22.58 -0.78
N ALA A 85 16.60 22.42 -0.34
CA ALA A 85 16.97 22.59 1.07
C ALA A 85 16.63 23.97 1.68
N ASP A 86 16.51 25.01 0.86
CA ASP A 86 16.09 26.35 1.28
C ASP A 86 14.56 26.53 1.31
N GLY A 87 13.80 25.48 1.00
CA GLY A 87 12.34 25.46 0.95
C GLY A 87 11.75 25.89 -0.39
N GLN A 88 12.57 26.23 -1.39
CA GLN A 88 12.07 26.59 -2.72
C GLN A 88 11.42 25.37 -3.40
N ILE A 89 10.19 25.55 -3.86
CA ILE A 89 9.48 24.56 -4.68
C ILE A 89 9.83 24.78 -6.15
N ILE A 90 10.25 23.72 -6.82
CA ILE A 90 10.50 23.72 -8.26
C ILE A 90 9.57 22.70 -8.91
N ALA A 91 8.72 23.20 -9.80
CA ALA A 91 7.75 22.39 -10.51
C ALA A 91 8.44 21.51 -11.56
N ALA A 92 8.10 20.21 -11.57
CA ALA A 92 8.49 19.25 -12.59
C ALA A 92 7.43 19.15 -13.70
N THR A 93 6.19 19.55 -13.42
CA THR A 93 5.09 19.67 -14.38
C THR A 93 4.43 21.03 -14.26
N ASP A 94 3.81 21.53 -15.32
CA ASP A 94 2.95 22.71 -15.23
C ASP A 94 1.77 22.40 -14.31
N GLY A 95 1.55 23.23 -13.29
CA GLY A 95 0.56 22.95 -12.24
C GLY A 95 -0.19 24.16 -11.72
N HIS A 96 -1.21 23.89 -10.90
CA HIS A 96 -2.14 24.89 -10.37
C HIS A 96 -2.30 24.75 -8.85
N THR A 97 -2.74 25.83 -8.19
CA THR A 97 -2.87 25.90 -6.73
C THR A 97 -4.09 25.15 -6.18
N ASP A 98 -5.05 24.82 -7.04
CA ASP A 98 -6.30 24.11 -6.73
C ASP A 98 -6.22 22.59 -6.93
N GLY A 99 -5.07 22.07 -7.36
CA GLY A 99 -4.80 20.63 -7.45
C GLY A 99 -3.99 20.09 -6.27
N LEU A 100 -3.59 18.82 -6.38
CA LEU A 100 -2.73 18.14 -5.40
C LEU A 100 -1.32 18.02 -5.96
N TRP A 101 -0.34 18.47 -5.19
CA TRP A 101 1.07 18.39 -5.55
C TRP A 101 1.74 17.17 -4.93
N ILE A 102 2.52 16.42 -5.69
CA ILE A 102 3.47 15.44 -5.17
C ILE A 102 4.84 16.10 -5.14
N LEU A 103 5.35 16.35 -3.94
CA LEU A 103 6.55 17.15 -3.70
C LEU A 103 7.66 16.30 -3.09
N PHE A 104 8.73 16.05 -3.86
CA PHE A 104 9.89 15.30 -3.38
C PHE A 104 10.86 16.21 -2.63
N LEU A 105 11.24 15.82 -1.41
CA LEU A 105 12.25 16.52 -0.65
C LEU A 105 13.65 16.24 -1.20
N ALA A 106 14.48 17.26 -1.31
CA ALA A 106 15.92 17.09 -1.51
C ALA A 106 16.56 16.32 -0.34
N GLU A 107 17.58 15.51 -0.61
CA GLU A 107 18.25 14.69 0.41
C GLU A 107 18.91 15.50 1.55
N ASP A 108 19.23 16.77 1.30
CA ASP A 108 19.79 17.71 2.26
C ASP A 108 18.74 18.63 2.90
N HIS A 109 17.45 18.36 2.68
CA HIS A 109 16.37 19.19 3.22
C HIS A 109 16.35 19.16 4.76
N PRO A 110 16.30 20.32 5.45
CA PRO A 110 16.42 20.38 6.92
C PRO A 110 15.36 19.58 7.70
N SER A 111 14.17 19.38 7.15
CA SER A 111 13.11 18.56 7.78
C SER A 111 13.50 17.10 7.94
N LEU A 112 14.45 16.60 7.14
CA LEU A 112 14.94 15.22 7.23
C LEU A 112 15.73 14.95 8.51
N SER A 113 16.17 16.00 9.22
CA SER A 113 16.81 15.89 10.54
C SER A 113 15.87 15.39 11.64
N GLN A 114 14.56 15.41 11.41
CA GLN A 114 13.55 14.89 12.32
C GLN A 114 12.97 13.58 11.78
N PRO A 115 12.68 12.60 12.65
CA PRO A 115 11.87 11.43 12.27
C PRO A 115 10.53 11.88 11.69
N GLY A 116 10.02 11.16 10.70
CA GLY A 116 8.74 11.42 10.08
C GLY A 116 8.43 10.42 8.97
N PRO A 117 7.18 10.38 8.50
CA PRO A 117 6.75 9.39 7.53
C PRO A 117 7.34 9.66 6.14
N THR A 118 7.57 8.59 5.37
CA THR A 118 8.09 8.70 4.00
C THR A 118 7.14 9.46 3.07
N LEU A 119 5.84 9.27 3.26
CA LEU A 119 4.78 9.97 2.55
C LEU A 119 3.90 10.71 3.55
N GLN A 120 3.48 11.93 3.23
CA GLN A 120 2.57 12.68 4.07
C GLN A 120 1.75 13.69 3.27
N THR A 121 0.43 13.58 3.34
CA THR A 121 -0.49 14.58 2.82
C THR A 121 -0.65 15.74 3.80
N GLY A 122 -0.59 16.97 3.30
CA GLY A 122 -0.79 18.17 4.10
C GLY A 122 -0.62 19.47 3.30
N GLN A 123 -0.59 20.59 4.02
CA GLN A 123 -0.36 21.90 3.41
C GLN A 123 1.14 22.21 3.38
N GLN A 124 1.68 22.47 2.18
CA GLN A 124 3.06 22.89 1.95
C GLN A 124 3.08 24.21 1.18
N ALA A 125 3.54 25.29 1.82
CA ALA A 125 3.57 26.63 1.22
C ALA A 125 2.23 27.10 0.61
N ASN A 126 1.11 26.76 1.26
CA ASN A 126 -0.28 26.98 0.81
C ASN A 126 -0.72 26.13 -0.40
N LEU A 127 0.02 25.07 -0.73
CA LEU A 127 -0.40 24.04 -1.66
C LEU A 127 -0.86 22.82 -0.86
N MET A 128 -1.96 22.20 -1.29
CA MET A 128 -2.28 20.84 -0.86
C MET A 128 -1.28 19.89 -1.52
N ALA A 129 -0.54 19.11 -0.72
CA ALA A 129 0.56 18.31 -1.22
C ALA A 129 0.74 16.98 -0.48
N VAL A 130 1.13 15.95 -1.23
CA VAL A 130 1.81 14.77 -0.72
C VAL A 130 3.31 15.06 -0.73
N THR A 131 3.90 15.20 0.46
CA THR A 131 5.34 15.34 0.62
C THR A 131 5.99 13.97 0.65
N VAL A 132 7.04 13.78 -0.16
CA VAL A 132 7.77 12.52 -0.29
C VAL A 132 9.21 12.71 0.20
N ARG A 133 9.57 12.03 1.30
CA ARG A 133 10.97 11.91 1.75
C ARG A 133 11.76 11.05 0.75
N PRO A 134 13.08 11.20 0.66
CA PRO A 134 13.89 10.47 -0.33
C PRO A 134 14.10 8.99 0.02
N ASP A 135 13.37 8.43 0.99
CA ASP A 135 13.47 7.02 1.37
C ASP A 135 13.04 6.13 0.19
N ARG A 136 13.85 5.13 -0.14
CA ARG A 136 13.62 4.28 -1.31
C ARG A 136 12.47 3.32 -1.05
N VAL A 137 11.54 3.26 -1.99
CA VAL A 137 10.39 2.34 -1.97
C VAL A 137 10.39 1.51 -3.24
N SER A 138 10.20 0.20 -3.11
CA SER A 138 10.12 -0.69 -4.26
C SER A 138 8.94 -0.35 -5.18
N PRO A 139 9.06 -0.60 -6.49
CA PRO A 139 7.95 -0.40 -7.43
C PRO A 139 6.70 -1.22 -7.09
N ALA A 140 6.83 -2.33 -6.35
CA ALA A 140 5.70 -3.15 -5.93
C ALA A 140 4.75 -2.40 -4.97
N PHE A 141 5.30 -1.48 -4.17
CA PHE A 141 4.54 -0.77 -3.14
C PHE A 141 4.41 0.73 -3.36
N ALA A 142 5.32 1.38 -4.10
CA ALA A 142 5.31 2.83 -4.26
C ALA A 142 3.94 3.40 -4.72
N GLY A 143 3.32 2.76 -5.72
CA GLY A 143 1.99 3.15 -6.20
C GLY A 143 0.87 2.83 -5.21
N VAL A 144 0.97 1.71 -4.48
CA VAL A 144 0.00 1.29 -3.46
C VAL A 144 -0.02 2.30 -2.32
N PHE A 145 1.14 2.60 -1.74
CA PHE A 145 1.26 3.59 -0.66
C PHE A 145 0.87 5.00 -1.10
N MET A 146 1.16 5.37 -2.35
CA MET A 146 0.70 6.66 -2.88
C MET A 146 -0.83 6.75 -2.93
N THR A 147 -1.57 5.65 -3.22
CA THR A 147 -3.04 5.71 -3.22
C THR A 147 -3.65 6.07 -1.87
N HIS A 148 -2.98 5.71 -0.77
CA HIS A 148 -3.37 6.13 0.58
C HIS A 148 -3.40 7.66 0.70
N GLU A 149 -2.29 8.30 0.34
CA GLU A 149 -2.14 9.75 0.39
C GLU A 149 -3.06 10.47 -0.60
N LEU A 150 -3.23 9.91 -1.79
CA LEU A 150 -4.18 10.44 -2.77
C LEU A 150 -5.62 10.41 -2.25
N MET A 151 -5.99 9.44 -1.41
CA MET A 151 -7.30 9.41 -0.79
C MET A 151 -7.49 10.57 0.20
N HIS A 152 -6.46 10.91 0.99
CA HIS A 152 -6.51 12.12 1.83
C HIS A 152 -6.63 13.40 1.00
N GLY A 153 -5.83 13.53 -0.06
CA GLY A 153 -5.91 14.67 -0.97
C GLY A 153 -7.27 14.76 -1.68
N PHE A 154 -7.85 13.62 -2.08
CA PHE A 154 -9.20 13.56 -2.65
C PHE A 154 -10.25 14.01 -1.64
N ASN A 155 -10.17 13.54 -0.40
CA ASN A 155 -11.11 13.91 0.66
C ASN A 155 -11.12 15.42 0.91
N GLU A 156 -9.93 16.03 0.97
CA GLU A 156 -9.79 17.46 1.24
C GLU A 156 -10.25 18.33 0.06
N LEU A 157 -9.95 17.93 -1.18
CA LEU A 157 -10.20 18.77 -2.37
C LEU A 157 -11.60 18.57 -2.97
N PHE A 158 -12.15 17.35 -2.89
CA PHE A 158 -13.32 16.97 -3.69
C PHE A 158 -14.48 16.37 -2.88
N ALA A 159 -14.23 15.85 -1.67
CA ALA A 159 -15.26 15.17 -0.88
C ALA A 159 -15.87 16.10 0.19
N GLU A 160 -16.75 17.01 -0.23
CA GLU A 160 -17.52 17.84 0.71
C GLU A 160 -18.31 16.95 1.71
N GLY A 161 -18.00 17.09 3.01
CA GLY A 161 -18.67 16.34 4.07
C GLY A 161 -18.10 14.95 4.35
N ALA A 162 -16.92 14.62 3.83
CA ALA A 162 -16.17 13.46 4.30
C ALA A 162 -16.02 13.51 5.83
N LEU A 163 -16.39 12.42 6.52
CA LEU A 163 -16.28 12.32 7.97
C LEU A 163 -14.78 12.27 8.32
N PRO A 164 -14.24 13.26 9.06
CA PRO A 164 -12.82 13.27 9.41
C PRO A 164 -12.37 11.98 10.11
N GLU A 165 -13.23 11.42 10.95
CA GLU A 165 -12.99 10.16 11.65
C GLU A 165 -12.89 8.92 10.74
N ALA A 166 -13.37 9.01 9.50
CA ALA A 166 -13.31 7.95 8.50
C ALA A 166 -12.19 8.14 7.47
N SER A 167 -11.47 9.28 7.48
CA SER A 167 -10.45 9.61 6.48
C SER A 167 -9.36 8.52 6.40
N GLU A 168 -8.79 8.14 7.56
CA GLU A 168 -7.79 7.07 7.66
C GLU A 168 -8.35 5.72 7.22
N PHE A 169 -9.57 5.39 7.63
CA PHE A 169 -10.20 4.13 7.23
C PHE A 169 -10.36 4.05 5.71
N ASN A 170 -10.86 5.11 5.07
CA ASN A 170 -11.00 5.17 3.63
C ASN A 170 -9.63 5.09 2.93
N ALA A 171 -8.60 5.75 3.45
CA ALA A 171 -7.25 5.70 2.90
C ALA A 171 -6.65 4.27 2.96
N TYR A 172 -6.73 3.59 4.10
CA TYR A 172 -6.27 2.20 4.23
C TYR A 172 -7.13 1.20 3.43
N SER A 173 -8.44 1.43 3.30
CA SER A 173 -9.32 0.62 2.44
C SER A 173 -8.93 0.74 0.97
N VAL A 174 -8.71 1.98 0.49
CA VAL A 174 -8.24 2.26 -0.86
C VAL A 174 -6.86 1.66 -1.11
N GLU A 175 -5.93 1.78 -0.15
CA GLU A 175 -4.59 1.18 -0.23
C GLU A 175 -4.65 -0.36 -0.33
N LYS A 176 -5.48 -1.01 0.51
CA LYS A 176 -5.73 -2.46 0.46
C LYS A 176 -6.32 -2.87 -0.89
N ALA A 177 -7.34 -2.15 -1.37
CA ALA A 177 -7.99 -2.43 -2.63
C ALA A 177 -7.03 -2.24 -3.82
N ALA A 178 -6.25 -1.16 -3.83
CA ALA A 178 -5.22 -0.89 -4.83
C ALA A 178 -4.23 -2.04 -4.95
N TYR A 179 -3.76 -2.57 -3.82
CA TYR A 179 -2.91 -3.75 -3.80
C TYR A 179 -3.63 -4.98 -4.41
N ASN A 180 -4.84 -5.26 -3.95
CA ASN A 180 -5.58 -6.44 -4.42
C ASN A 180 -5.93 -6.36 -5.91
N TYR A 181 -6.29 -5.21 -6.45
CA TYR A 181 -6.52 -5.06 -7.89
C TYR A 181 -5.24 -5.29 -8.68
N ARG A 182 -4.12 -4.70 -8.26
CA ARG A 182 -2.81 -4.88 -8.92
C ARG A 182 -2.34 -6.33 -8.90
N TYR A 183 -2.63 -7.05 -7.82
CA TYR A 183 -2.14 -8.42 -7.59
C TYR A 183 -3.23 -9.49 -7.53
N ASN A 184 -4.37 -9.27 -8.20
CA ASN A 184 -5.46 -10.24 -8.37
C ASN A 184 -5.97 -10.89 -7.07
N GLY A 185 -6.20 -10.07 -6.04
CA GLY A 185 -6.75 -10.48 -4.75
C GLY A 185 -5.78 -11.28 -3.88
N ARG A 186 -4.46 -11.22 -4.15
CA ARG A 186 -3.46 -12.03 -3.44
C ARG A 186 -3.37 -11.71 -1.96
N LEU A 187 -3.52 -10.45 -1.56
CA LEU A 187 -3.46 -10.06 -0.15
C LEU A 187 -4.61 -10.67 0.63
N ASP A 188 -5.85 -10.55 0.14
CA ASP A 188 -7.02 -11.12 0.82
C ASP A 188 -6.88 -12.63 1.02
N LYS A 189 -6.36 -13.35 0.02
CA LYS A 189 -6.11 -14.79 0.14
C LYS A 189 -5.09 -15.11 1.22
N VAL A 190 -3.96 -14.40 1.24
CA VAL A 190 -2.91 -14.61 2.26
C VAL A 190 -3.43 -14.25 3.66
N LEU A 191 -4.19 -13.17 3.79
CA LEU A 191 -4.78 -12.77 5.07
C LEU A 191 -5.82 -13.79 5.53
N ASP A 192 -6.68 -14.30 4.65
CA ASP A 192 -7.67 -15.32 5.02
C ASP A 192 -7.01 -16.59 5.56
N GLU A 193 -5.99 -17.10 4.86
CA GLU A 193 -5.23 -18.28 5.29
C GLU A 193 -4.58 -18.06 6.65
N LEU A 194 -3.90 -16.93 6.86
CA LEU A 194 -3.20 -16.66 8.11
C LEU A 194 -4.15 -16.36 9.28
N LEU A 195 -5.28 -15.70 9.02
CA LEU A 195 -6.32 -15.48 10.04
C LEU A 195 -6.93 -16.81 10.48
N ASP A 196 -7.17 -17.73 9.55
CA ASP A 196 -7.68 -19.08 9.85
C ASP A 196 -6.66 -19.90 10.65
N ASP A 197 -5.38 -19.90 10.23
CA ASP A 197 -4.30 -20.61 10.92
C ASP A 197 -4.08 -20.11 12.37
N ASN A 198 -4.39 -18.84 12.62
CA ASN A 198 -4.25 -18.22 13.94
C ASN A 198 -5.57 -18.16 14.74
N ASN A 199 -6.68 -18.67 14.19
CA ASN A 199 -8.02 -18.62 14.79
C ASN A 199 -8.47 -17.18 15.14
N ILE A 200 -8.22 -16.23 14.23
CA ILE A 200 -8.64 -14.83 14.38
C ILE A 200 -9.93 -14.65 13.58
N GLU A 201 -11.08 -14.80 14.23
CA GLU A 201 -12.39 -14.74 13.57
C GLU A 201 -13.08 -13.38 13.75
N SER A 202 -12.68 -12.64 14.78
CA SER A 202 -13.29 -11.37 15.16
C SER A 202 -12.27 -10.31 15.51
N TYR A 203 -12.73 -9.07 15.60
CA TYR A 203 -11.89 -7.97 16.07
C TYR A 203 -11.41 -8.13 17.50
N ASP A 204 -12.18 -8.79 18.35
CA ASP A 204 -11.78 -9.01 19.74
C ASP A 204 -10.62 -10.02 19.79
N ASP A 205 -10.61 -11.02 18.90
CA ASP A 205 -9.48 -11.93 18.70
C ASP A 205 -8.25 -11.19 18.15
N LEU A 206 -8.43 -10.30 17.17
CA LEU A 206 -7.34 -9.49 16.63
C LEU A 206 -6.74 -8.56 17.70
N VAL A 207 -7.57 -7.95 18.55
CA VAL A 207 -7.10 -7.12 19.67
C VAL A 207 -6.36 -7.99 20.69
N ALA A 208 -6.86 -9.19 21.01
CA ALA A 208 -6.16 -10.11 21.91
C ALA A 208 -4.82 -10.57 21.32
N PHE A 209 -4.80 -10.90 20.03
CA PHE A 209 -3.61 -11.32 19.29
C PHE A 209 -2.53 -10.23 19.28
N THR A 210 -2.92 -9.00 18.96
CA THR A 210 -1.99 -7.85 18.95
C THR A 210 -1.54 -7.44 20.35
N ARG A 211 -2.25 -7.82 21.43
CA ARG A 211 -1.89 -7.52 22.83
C ARG A 211 -0.95 -8.53 23.48
N ALA A 212 -0.71 -9.66 22.82
CA ALA A 212 0.24 -10.62 23.32
C ALA A 212 1.62 -9.97 23.51
N GLU A 213 2.27 -10.24 24.64
CA GLU A 213 3.62 -9.74 24.94
C GLU A 213 4.72 -10.53 24.21
N ASP A 214 4.36 -11.30 23.19
CA ASP A 214 5.25 -12.14 22.40
C ASP A 214 5.36 -11.64 20.95
N ASP A 215 6.33 -12.19 20.21
CA ASP A 215 6.64 -11.76 18.85
C ASP A 215 5.60 -12.24 17.80
N ARG A 216 4.45 -12.79 18.21
CA ARG A 216 3.50 -13.41 17.24
C ARG A 216 2.95 -12.41 16.23
N LEU A 217 2.73 -11.16 16.63
CA LEU A 217 2.28 -10.13 15.68
C LEU A 217 3.34 -9.89 14.61
N ASP A 218 4.60 -9.70 15.02
CA ASP A 218 5.70 -9.46 14.09
C ASP A 218 5.91 -10.67 13.17
N GLN A 219 5.87 -11.89 13.71
CA GLN A 219 5.97 -13.12 12.91
C GLN A 219 4.79 -13.26 11.93
N PHE A 220 3.58 -12.89 12.33
CA PHE A 220 2.41 -12.87 11.45
C PHE A 220 2.62 -11.88 10.29
N LEU A 221 3.01 -10.64 10.57
CA LEU A 221 3.20 -9.61 9.53
C LEU A 221 4.38 -9.95 8.59
N LEU A 222 5.47 -10.52 9.13
CA LEU A 222 6.58 -11.03 8.32
C LEU A 222 6.15 -12.23 7.45
N LYS A 223 5.24 -13.07 7.95
CA LYS A 223 4.67 -14.17 7.16
C LYS A 223 3.80 -13.65 6.03
N VAL A 224 2.98 -12.60 6.25
CA VAL A 224 2.26 -11.90 5.18
C VAL A 224 3.23 -11.43 4.10
N ASP A 225 4.28 -10.69 4.46
CA ASP A 225 5.27 -10.18 3.49
C ASP A 225 5.93 -11.30 2.67
N SER A 226 6.34 -12.37 3.36
CA SER A 226 6.96 -13.55 2.75
C SER A 226 6.03 -14.25 1.76
N ASP A 227 4.75 -14.44 2.12
CA ASP A 227 3.77 -15.11 1.27
C ASP A 227 3.34 -14.25 0.08
N LEU A 228 3.42 -12.93 0.20
CA LEU A 228 3.26 -11.98 -0.91
C LEU A 228 4.47 -11.98 -1.84
N ASN A 229 5.66 -12.35 -1.35
CA ASN A 229 6.86 -12.64 -2.12
C ASN A 229 7.25 -11.54 -3.14
N HIS A 230 7.26 -10.27 -2.71
CA HIS A 230 7.72 -9.12 -3.50
C HIS A 230 9.21 -8.82 -3.38
N GLY A 231 9.95 -9.70 -2.69
CA GLY A 231 11.35 -9.47 -2.33
C GLY A 231 11.51 -8.53 -1.13
N PRO A 232 12.76 -8.25 -0.72
CA PRO A 232 13.05 -7.41 0.43
C PRO A 232 12.54 -5.98 0.21
N ALA A 233 12.22 -5.28 1.30
CA ALA A 233 12.08 -3.83 1.26
C ALA A 233 13.41 -3.17 0.83
N TYR A 234 13.32 -2.07 0.08
CA TYR A 234 14.48 -1.33 -0.42
C TYR A 234 15.04 -0.35 0.62
N SER A 235 14.29 -0.09 1.70
CA SER A 235 14.72 0.70 2.85
C SER A 235 14.03 0.23 4.14
N PRO A 236 14.58 0.56 5.32
CA PRO A 236 13.89 0.37 6.60
C PRO A 236 12.52 1.06 6.66
N GLN A 237 12.38 2.23 6.04
CA GLN A 237 11.14 2.99 6.00
C GLN A 237 10.09 2.29 5.13
N GLU A 238 10.47 1.71 3.99
CA GLU A 238 9.56 0.86 3.23
C GLU A 238 9.10 -0.34 4.07
N GLN A 239 10.02 -0.99 4.81
CA GLN A 239 9.66 -2.11 5.68
C GLN A 239 8.62 -1.68 6.72
N GLU A 240 8.82 -0.54 7.37
CA GLU A 240 7.87 0.01 8.35
C GLU A 240 6.50 0.31 7.73
N MET A 241 6.47 0.89 6.53
CA MET A 241 5.23 1.13 5.79
C MET A 241 4.52 -0.19 5.46
N ARG A 242 5.24 -1.19 4.94
CA ARG A 242 4.68 -2.53 4.64
C ARG A 242 4.07 -3.18 5.89
N MET A 243 4.78 -3.17 7.02
CA MET A 243 4.25 -3.75 8.27
C MET A 243 3.00 -3.03 8.75
N GLY A 244 3.01 -1.70 8.66
CA GLY A 244 1.84 -0.87 8.93
C GLY A 244 0.64 -1.21 8.05
N PHE A 245 0.88 -1.26 6.74
CA PHE A 245 -0.10 -1.62 5.74
C PHE A 245 -0.71 -2.99 6.02
N TYR A 246 0.11 -4.02 6.26
CA TYR A 246 -0.40 -5.37 6.55
C TYR A 246 -1.23 -5.42 7.82
N LEU A 247 -0.84 -4.70 8.87
CA LEU A 247 -1.62 -4.62 10.10
C LEU A 247 -3.00 -3.98 9.85
N MET A 248 -3.04 -2.87 9.11
CA MET A 248 -4.30 -2.19 8.80
C MET A 248 -5.17 -3.00 7.84
N ALA A 249 -4.58 -3.62 6.82
CA ALA A 249 -5.27 -4.52 5.91
C ALA A 249 -5.85 -5.74 6.64
N THR A 250 -5.13 -6.30 7.63
CA THR A 250 -5.63 -7.37 8.50
C THR A 250 -6.84 -6.92 9.30
N SER A 251 -6.77 -5.71 9.90
CA SER A 251 -7.88 -5.09 10.63
C SER A 251 -9.13 -4.92 9.76
N ILE A 252 -8.96 -4.41 8.54
CA ILE A 252 -10.06 -4.27 7.57
C ILE A 252 -10.62 -5.64 7.19
N ARG A 253 -9.76 -6.61 6.89
CA ARG A 253 -10.19 -7.96 6.48
C ARG A 253 -10.99 -8.69 7.55
N VAL A 254 -10.62 -8.54 8.83
CA VAL A 254 -11.40 -9.07 9.96
C VAL A 254 -12.79 -8.41 10.02
N GLY A 255 -12.88 -7.10 9.76
CA GLY A 255 -14.16 -6.40 9.66
C GLY A 255 -15.05 -6.95 8.54
N GLU A 256 -14.48 -7.14 7.35
CA GLU A 256 -15.17 -7.73 6.19
C GLU A 256 -15.68 -9.14 6.49
N ARG A 257 -14.84 -10.02 7.07
CA ARG A 257 -15.20 -11.41 7.41
C ARG A 257 -16.29 -11.51 8.46
N SER A 258 -16.29 -10.60 9.43
CA SER A 258 -17.25 -10.59 10.53
C SER A 258 -18.59 -9.93 10.18
N GLY A 259 -18.69 -9.32 8.99
CA GLY A 259 -19.86 -8.52 8.60
C GLY A 259 -20.03 -7.25 9.45
N SER A 260 -18.92 -6.71 9.97
CA SER A 260 -18.94 -5.46 10.73
C SER A 260 -19.44 -4.30 9.86
N SER A 261 -20.21 -3.39 10.46
CA SER A 261 -20.64 -2.18 9.73
C SER A 261 -19.44 -1.26 9.44
N PHE A 262 -19.59 -0.36 8.46
CA PHE A 262 -18.58 0.67 8.15
C PHE A 262 -18.15 1.43 9.41
N PHE A 263 -19.11 1.97 10.18
CA PHE A 263 -18.83 2.74 11.39
C PHE A 263 -18.11 1.92 12.47
N ASP A 264 -18.44 0.64 12.61
CA ASP A 264 -17.75 -0.24 13.55
C ASP A 264 -16.30 -0.47 13.13
N SER A 265 -16.07 -0.72 11.84
CA SER A 265 -14.74 -0.93 11.26
C SER A 265 -13.88 0.32 11.39
N THR A 266 -14.43 1.50 11.09
CA THR A 266 -13.78 2.81 11.31
C THR A 266 -13.38 3.00 12.77
N ALA A 267 -14.32 2.81 13.71
CA ALA A 267 -14.05 2.99 15.14
C ALA A 267 -13.02 2.00 15.69
N ARG A 268 -12.96 0.78 15.13
CA ARG A 268 -11.97 -0.24 15.52
C ARG A 268 -10.59 0.05 14.93
N LEU A 269 -10.51 0.48 13.68
CA LEU A 269 -9.26 0.92 13.06
C LEU A 269 -8.65 2.10 13.83
N ASN A 270 -9.45 3.13 14.16
CA ASN A 270 -8.98 4.29 14.90
C ASN A 270 -8.34 3.91 16.25
N ARG A 271 -8.96 2.99 17.00
CA ARG A 271 -8.36 2.46 18.24
C ARG A 271 -7.05 1.71 18.02
N LEU A 272 -6.88 1.06 16.87
CA LEU A 272 -5.62 0.41 16.51
C LEU A 272 -4.55 1.46 16.20
N LEU A 273 -4.87 2.48 15.41
CA LEU A 273 -3.98 3.60 15.09
C LEU A 273 -3.51 4.34 16.35
N GLU A 274 -4.42 4.62 17.29
CA GLU A 274 -4.10 5.26 18.58
C GLU A 274 -3.07 4.46 19.36
N ARG A 275 -3.22 3.13 19.34
CA ARG A 275 -2.34 2.22 20.06
C ARG A 275 -0.93 2.17 19.49
N PHE A 276 -0.79 2.24 18.17
CA PHE A 276 0.49 2.18 17.49
C PHE A 276 1.10 3.57 17.23
N GLY A 277 0.51 4.64 17.79
CA GLY A 277 1.05 6.00 17.71
C GLY A 277 1.01 6.59 16.31
N ARG A 278 0.01 6.22 15.49
CA ARG A 278 -0.14 6.66 14.10
C ARG A 278 -1.15 7.82 13.94
N TYR A 279 -1.11 8.80 14.85
CA TYR A 279 -1.90 10.05 14.81
C TYR A 279 -1.00 11.28 14.94
#